data_AF-A0A967WEX3-F1
#
_entry.id   AF-A0A967WEX3-F1
#
_cell.length_a   1.000
_cell.length_b   1.000
_cell.length_c   1.000
_cell.angle_alpha   90.00
_cell.angle_beta   90.00
_cell.angle_gamma   90.00
#
_symmetry.space_group_name_H-M   'P 1'
#
loop_
_entity.id
_entity.type
_entity.pdbx_description
1 polymer ?
#
loop_
_entity_poly.entity_id
_entity_poly.type
_entity_poly.pdbx_seq_one_letter_code
_entity_poly.pdbx_strand_id
1 'polypeptide(L)'
;MSPKSWEEQLTDAYWDYRWRKIMDPLCDTFQSWKAGDLGHEDVNKAIDEAYKEKCLINNLVTYRPDRAAAVIQWWDRDWFLAWIEENRPPAHVQLQSVPPDLPE
;
A
#
# COMPACT_ATOMS: atom_id res chain seq x y z
N MET A 1 25.74 -6.84 -6.02
CA MET A 1 24.64 -6.56 -5.06
C MET A 1 24.04 -7.90 -4.69
N SER A 2 23.79 -8.15 -3.42
CA SER A 2 23.06 -9.35 -3.00
C SER A 2 21.61 -9.26 -3.51
N PRO A 3 20.96 -10.38 -3.87
CA PRO A 3 19.55 -10.38 -4.22
C PRO A 3 18.72 -9.86 -3.04
N LYS A 4 17.66 -9.09 -3.35
CA LYS A 4 16.74 -8.59 -2.33
C LYS A 4 16.07 -9.75 -1.60
N SER A 5 15.86 -9.60 -0.29
CA SER A 5 15.08 -10.58 0.47
C SER A 5 13.63 -10.61 -0.04
N TRP A 6 12.89 -11.66 0.32
CA TRP A 6 11.47 -11.75 -0.03
C TRP A 6 10.66 -10.63 0.64
N GLU A 7 10.98 -10.29 1.88
CA GLU A 7 10.36 -9.20 2.64
C GLU A 7 10.65 -7.83 2.02
N GLU A 8 11.87 -7.62 1.51
CA GLU A 8 12.22 -6.40 0.77
C GLU A 8 11.40 -6.29 -0.52
N GLN A 9 11.26 -7.39 -1.27
CA GLN A 9 10.45 -7.43 -2.48
C GLN A 9 8.96 -7.17 -2.20
N LEU A 10 8.42 -7.78 -1.15
CA LEU A 10 7.05 -7.54 -0.69
C LEU A 10 6.84 -6.07 -0.32
N THR A 11 7.74 -5.51 0.47
CA THR A 11 7.64 -4.13 0.95
C THR A 11 7.70 -3.14 -0.20
N ASP A 12 8.64 -3.34 -1.14
CA ASP A 12 8.77 -2.50 -2.32
C ASP A 12 7.54 -2.58 -3.23
N ALA A 13 7.03 -3.79 -3.48
CA ALA A 13 5.83 -4.00 -4.29
C ALA A 13 4.60 -3.35 -3.65
N TYR A 14 4.47 -3.46 -2.32
CA TYR A 14 3.39 -2.83 -1.58
C TYR A 14 3.51 -1.29 -1.64
N TRP A 15 4.74 -0.77 -1.57
CA TRP A 15 5.01 0.65 -1.74
C TRP A 15 4.55 1.18 -3.09
N ASP A 16 4.95 0.53 -4.17
CA ASP A 16 4.55 0.94 -5.51
C ASP A 16 3.03 0.88 -5.69
N TYR A 17 2.40 -0.21 -5.22
CA TYR A 17 0.94 -0.36 -5.25
C TYR A 17 0.22 0.78 -4.50
N ARG A 18 0.61 1.04 -3.25
CA ARG A 18 -0.02 2.10 -2.44
C ARG A 18 0.24 3.48 -3.00
N TRP A 19 1.41 3.70 -3.61
CA TRP A 19 1.71 4.95 -4.30
C TRP A 19 0.84 5.21 -5.52
N ARG A 20 0.59 4.19 -6.34
CA ARG A 20 -0.38 4.32 -7.44
C ARG A 20 -1.78 4.65 -6.92
N LYS A 21 -2.24 3.97 -5.87
CA LYS A 21 -3.54 4.25 -5.24
C LYS A 21 -3.72 5.69 -4.74
N ILE A 22 -2.62 6.36 -4.35
CA ILE A 22 -2.66 7.76 -3.89
C ILE A 22 -2.46 8.74 -5.04
N MET A 23 -1.50 8.46 -5.91
CA MET A 23 -1.10 9.37 -6.97
C MET A 23 -2.06 9.36 -8.15
N ASP A 24 -2.66 8.22 -8.51
CA ASP A 24 -3.57 8.15 -9.67
C ASP A 24 -4.79 9.07 -9.49
N PRO A 25 -5.55 9.03 -8.36
CA PRO A 25 -6.68 9.96 -8.17
C PRO A 25 -6.23 11.42 -8.07
N LEU A 26 -5.05 11.67 -7.52
CA LEU A 26 -4.50 13.02 -7.44
C LEU A 26 -4.13 13.57 -8.83
N CYS A 27 -3.58 12.72 -9.70
CA CYS A 27 -3.34 13.06 -11.10
C CYS A 27 -4.65 13.39 -11.83
N ASP A 28 -5.68 12.56 -11.67
CA ASP A 28 -7.01 12.79 -12.26
C ASP A 28 -7.63 14.10 -11.76
N THR A 29 -7.45 14.41 -10.48
CA THR A 29 -7.89 15.68 -9.88
C THR A 29 -7.18 16.86 -10.53
N PHE A 30 -5.85 16.78 -10.71
CA PHE A 30 -5.10 17.86 -11.37
C PHE A 30 -5.47 18.02 -12.85
N GLN A 31 -5.78 16.94 -13.57
CA GLN A 31 -6.26 17.03 -14.95
C GLN A 31 -7.64 17.72 -15.02
N SER A 32 -8.57 17.34 -14.14
CA SER A 32 -9.91 17.93 -14.06
C SER A 32 -9.85 19.42 -13.68
N TRP A 33 -8.99 19.79 -12.74
CA TRP A 33 -8.76 21.20 -12.39
C TRP A 33 -8.20 22.00 -13.57
N LYS A 34 -7.23 21.44 -14.30
CA LYS A 34 -6.66 22.08 -15.50
C LYS A 34 -7.71 22.25 -16.62
N ALA A 35 -8.68 21.35 -16.70
CA ALA A 35 -9.81 21.44 -17.63
C ALA A 35 -10.85 22.50 -17.20
N GLY A 36 -10.80 22.97 -15.95
CA GLY A 36 -11.76 23.91 -15.38
C GLY A 36 -12.99 23.25 -14.73
N ASP A 37 -13.00 21.92 -14.61
CA ASP A 37 -14.11 21.15 -14.03
C ASP A 37 -14.11 21.20 -12.49
N LEU A 38 -12.95 21.47 -11.89
CA LEU A 38 -12.77 21.58 -10.43
C LEU A 38 -12.25 22.96 -10.04
N GLY A 39 -12.61 23.38 -8.83
CA GLY A 39 -12.07 24.57 -8.19
C GLY A 39 -10.77 24.29 -7.43
N HIS A 40 -10.11 25.35 -6.97
CA HIS A 40 -8.91 25.21 -6.13
C HIS A 40 -9.20 24.56 -4.76
N GLU A 41 -10.43 24.69 -4.25
CA GLU A 41 -10.86 24.04 -2.99
C GLU A 41 -10.89 22.52 -3.11
N ASP A 42 -11.39 22.00 -4.24
CA ASP A 42 -11.42 20.56 -4.53
C ASP A 42 -10.00 19.99 -4.61
N VAL A 43 -9.10 20.71 -5.29
CA VAL A 43 -7.69 20.34 -5.39
C VAL A 43 -7.02 20.34 -4.02
N ASN A 44 -7.27 21.36 -3.19
CA ASN A 44 -6.67 21.45 -1.87
C ASN A 44 -7.12 20.28 -0.98
N LYS A 45 -8.41 19.93 -1.04
CA LYS A 45 -8.95 18.77 -0.32
C LYS A 45 -8.30 17.46 -0.79
N ALA A 46 -8.14 17.26 -2.09
CA ALA A 46 -7.50 16.06 -2.63
C ALA A 46 -6.03 15.94 -2.21
N ILE A 47 -5.30 17.06 -2.16
CA ILE A 47 -3.92 17.09 -1.66
C ILE A 47 -3.88 16.71 -0.17
N ASP A 48 -4.78 17.24 0.65
CA ASP A 48 -4.86 16.93 2.07
C ASP A 48 -5.17 15.45 2.33
N GLU A 49 -6.08 14.86 1.54
CA GLU A 49 -6.41 13.44 1.60
C GLU A 49 -5.23 12.55 1.18
N ALA A 50 -4.57 12.87 0.05
CA ALA A 50 -3.37 12.18 -0.39
C ALA A 50 -2.23 12.27 0.64
N TYR A 51 -2.08 13.43 1.30
CA TYR A 51 -1.09 13.63 2.35
C TYR A 51 -1.38 12.77 3.59
N LYS A 52 -2.64 12.70 4.04
CA LYS A 52 -3.05 11.83 5.16
C LYS A 52 -2.76 10.36 4.87
N GLU A 53 -3.14 9.89 3.68
CA GLU A 53 -2.87 8.50 3.26
C GLU A 53 -1.37 8.21 3.21
N LYS A 54 -0.56 9.10 2.63
CA LYS A 54 0.91 9.00 2.64
C LYS A 54 1.46 8.87 4.06
N CYS A 55 0.98 9.71 4.99
CA CYS A 55 1.45 9.70 6.36
C CYS A 55 1.10 8.38 7.07
N LEU A 56 -0.11 7.88 6.86
CA LEU A 56 -0.55 6.59 7.40
C LEU A 56 0.36 5.45 6.92
N ILE A 57 0.61 5.42 5.62
CA ILE A 57 1.47 4.44 4.95
C ILE A 57 2.89 4.52 5.53
N ASN A 58 3.51 5.70 5.53
CA ASN A 58 4.84 5.91 6.10
C ASN A 58 4.93 5.42 7.55
N ASN A 59 3.92 5.69 8.38
CA ASN A 59 3.87 5.21 9.76
C ASN A 59 3.78 3.68 9.85
N LEU A 60 3.09 3.05 8.91
CA LEU A 60 2.84 1.62 8.91
C LEU A 60 4.10 0.81 8.56
N VAL A 61 4.85 1.23 7.54
CA VAL A 61 5.94 0.42 6.97
C VAL A 61 7.32 0.86 7.42
N THR A 62 7.53 2.14 7.73
CA THR A 62 8.87 2.66 8.08
C THR A 62 9.33 2.25 9.47
N TYR A 63 8.40 2.05 10.43
CA TYR A 63 8.75 1.90 11.84
C TYR A 63 9.01 0.46 12.30
N ARG A 64 8.67 -0.55 11.49
CA ARG A 64 8.89 -1.98 11.78
C ARG A 64 9.17 -2.78 10.50
N PRO A 65 10.31 -2.55 9.82
CA PRO A 65 10.67 -3.32 8.63
C PRO A 65 10.76 -4.83 8.92
N ASP A 66 11.12 -5.21 10.16
CA ASP A 66 11.13 -6.58 10.67
C ASP A 66 9.73 -7.24 10.74
N ARG A 67 8.67 -6.44 10.69
CA ARG A 67 7.27 -6.91 10.73
C ARG A 67 6.44 -6.43 9.53
N ALA A 68 7.07 -5.84 8.52
CA ALA A 68 6.37 -5.29 7.37
C ALA A 68 5.44 -6.32 6.72
N ALA A 69 5.89 -7.56 6.56
CA ALA A 69 5.06 -8.62 6.00
C ALA A 69 3.78 -8.91 6.80
N ALA A 70 3.89 -9.03 8.12
CA ALA A 70 2.72 -9.24 8.97
C ALA A 70 1.80 -8.01 8.92
N VAL A 71 2.36 -6.82 9.02
CA VAL A 71 1.60 -5.57 8.97
C VAL A 71 0.82 -5.43 7.66
N ILE A 72 1.45 -5.72 6.52
CA ILE A 72 0.81 -5.69 5.21
C ILE A 72 -0.27 -6.78 5.11
N GLN A 73 0.02 -8.00 5.56
CA GLN A 73 -0.94 -9.10 5.60
C GLN A 73 -2.23 -8.73 6.36
N TRP A 74 -2.11 -8.00 7.48
CA TRP A 74 -3.27 -7.57 8.27
C TRP A 74 -3.99 -6.36 7.68
N TRP A 75 -3.25 -5.42 7.12
CA TRP A 75 -3.79 -4.14 6.66
C TRP A 75 -4.46 -4.21 5.30
N ASP A 76 -3.88 -4.99 4.37
CA ASP A 76 -4.35 -5.11 2.99
C ASP A 76 -4.26 -6.58 2.55
N ARG A 77 -5.11 -7.38 3.21
CA ARG A 77 -5.08 -8.83 3.10
C ARG A 77 -5.25 -9.33 1.68
N ASP A 78 -6.21 -8.77 0.94
CA ASP A 78 -6.53 -9.23 -0.40
C ASP A 78 -5.37 -8.96 -1.36
N TRP A 79 -4.78 -7.77 -1.30
CA TRP A 79 -3.57 -7.46 -2.05
C TRP A 79 -2.43 -8.39 -1.67
N PHE A 80 -2.23 -8.63 -0.37
CA PHE A 80 -1.16 -9.51 0.12
C PHE A 80 -1.33 -10.94 -0.40
N LEU A 81 -2.54 -11.50 -0.31
CA LEU A 81 -2.86 -12.84 -0.80
C LEU A 81 -2.61 -12.96 -2.31
N ALA A 82 -3.08 -12.00 -3.10
CA ALA A 82 -2.82 -11.97 -4.54
C ALA A 82 -1.32 -11.91 -4.85
N TRP A 83 -0.56 -11.09 -4.11
CA TRP A 83 0.87 -10.96 -4.34
C TRP A 83 1.66 -12.24 -4.01
N ILE A 84 1.32 -12.95 -2.93
CA ILE A 84 2.03 -14.18 -2.53
C ILE A 84 1.71 -15.40 -3.41
N GLU A 85 0.60 -15.39 -4.15
CA GLU A 85 0.31 -16.46 -5.13
C GLU A 85 1.40 -16.53 -6.20
N GLU A 86 1.86 -15.37 -6.65
CA GLU A 86 2.93 -15.21 -7.64
C GLU A 86 4.33 -15.16 -7.00
N ASN A 87 4.42 -14.69 -5.75
CA ASN A 87 5.68 -14.45 -5.04
C ASN A 87 5.71 -15.24 -3.72
N ARG A 88 5.74 -16.58 -3.81
CA ARG A 88 5.63 -17.44 -2.62
C ARG A 88 6.77 -17.19 -1.61
N PRO A 89 6.45 -17.11 -0.31
CA PRO A 89 7.46 -16.95 0.72
C PRO A 89 8.39 -18.17 0.80
N PRO A 90 9.67 -17.97 1.13
CA PRO A 90 10.58 -19.06 1.50
C PRO A 90 10.07 -19.83 2.73
N ALA A 91 10.46 -21.11 2.86
CA ALA A 91 9.99 -22.01 3.93
C ALA A 91 10.27 -21.53 5.37
N HIS A 92 11.20 -20.60 5.56
CA HIS A 92 11.54 -20.04 6.88
C HIS A 92 10.68 -18.83 7.27
N VAL A 93 9.89 -18.27 6.35
CA VAL A 93 8.98 -17.16 6.62
C VAL A 93 7.67 -17.73 7.17
N GLN A 94 7.41 -17.48 8.45
CA GLN A 94 6.14 -17.85 9.07
C GLN A 94 5.10 -16.77 8.79
N LEU A 95 4.19 -17.05 7.84
CA LEU A 95 2.99 -16.25 7.68
C LEU A 95 2.06 -16.46 8.88
N GLN A 96 1.38 -15.41 9.33
CA GLN A 96 0.38 -15.60 10.38
C GLN A 96 -0.77 -16.44 9.82
N SER A 97 -1.16 -17.50 10.56
CA SER A 97 -2.26 -18.36 10.17
C SER A 97 -3.54 -17.54 10.08
N VAL A 98 -4.18 -17.60 8.91
CA VAL A 98 -5.52 -17.07 8.65
C VAL A 98 -6.48 -17.51 9.77
N PRO A 99 -7.12 -16.59 10.51
CA PRO A 99 -8.31 -16.94 11.26
C PRO A 99 -9.37 -17.38 10.24
N PRO A 100 -9.98 -18.57 10.39
CA PRO A 100 -11.10 -18.96 9.54
C PRO A 100 -12.19 -17.89 9.69
N ASP A 101 -12.81 -17.53 8.56
CA ASP A 101 -13.83 -16.49 8.38
C ASP A 101 -14.59 -16.13 9.67
N LEU A 102 -14.54 -14.85 10.06
CA LEU A 102 -15.54 -14.33 11.00
C LEU A 102 -16.87 -14.29 10.25
N PRO A 103 -17.88 -15.07 10.66
CA PRO A 103 -19.19 -15.02 10.02
C PRO A 103 -19.83 -13.63 10.22
N GLU A 104 -20.55 -13.20 9.18
CA GLU A 104 -21.33 -11.95 9.07
C GLU A 104 -22.25 -11.66 10.27
#